data_AF-A0AAW1T173-F1
#
_entry.id   AF-A0AAW1T173-F1
#
_cell.length_a   1.000
_cell.length_b   1.000
_cell.length_c   1.000
_cell.angle_alpha   90.00
_cell.angle_beta   90.00
_cell.angle_gamma   90.00
#
_symmetry.space_group_name_H-M   'P 1'
#
loop_
_entity.id
_entity.type
_entity.pdbx_description
1 polymer ?
#
loop_
_entity_poly.entity_id
_entity_poly.type
_entity_poly.pdbx_seq_one_letter_code
_entity_poly.pdbx_strand_id
1 'polypeptide(L)'
;PSVLGRAPLRLVVDSGTGITATGLGLGIKLLQLPWSVTAVSLVETPEQCLKVQHWLTQAFADQHCEGVCQGLEELPIEWVPRLQPRRFGKVLEGEIAACRQVAQQCGILVDPIYNLAAWAQALHLACQSHATADEPGMTEAGLITATSFAPTSAVEPVAGKQSWESERYWKCQSSAETLQEHADEYLGRRR
;
A
#
# COMPACT_ATOMS: atom_id res chain seq x y z
N PRO A 1 -14.57 -26.50 -0.55
CA PRO A 1 -13.99 -25.16 -0.76
C PRO A 1 -12.45 -25.22 -0.80
N SER A 2 -11.90 -25.25 -2.01
CA SER A 2 -10.50 -25.57 -2.31
C SER A 2 -9.63 -24.31 -2.48
N VAL A 3 -8.47 -24.32 -1.81
CA VAL A 3 -7.22 -23.56 -2.06
C VAL A 3 -7.18 -22.05 -1.79
N LEU A 4 -8.25 -21.28 -1.95
CA LEU A 4 -8.20 -19.84 -1.66
C LEU A 4 -8.22 -19.54 -0.14
N GLY A 5 -7.26 -18.74 0.33
CA GLY A 5 -7.37 -18.03 1.61
C GLY A 5 -6.89 -18.72 2.89
N ARG A 6 -5.96 -19.68 2.81
CA ARG A 6 -5.36 -20.26 4.04
C ARG A 6 -4.26 -19.39 4.65
N ALA A 7 -3.47 -18.73 3.82
CA ALA A 7 -2.43 -17.82 4.29
C ALA A 7 -3.03 -16.44 4.56
N PRO A 8 -2.64 -15.77 5.66
CA PRO A 8 -2.96 -14.37 5.86
C PRO A 8 -2.42 -13.52 4.70
N LEU A 9 -3.24 -12.63 4.17
CA LEU A 9 -2.86 -11.68 3.12
C LEU A 9 -3.31 -10.29 3.53
N ARG A 10 -2.45 -9.30 3.28
CA ARG A 10 -2.80 -7.88 3.36
C ARG A 10 -2.94 -7.34 1.95
N LEU A 11 -4.17 -7.07 1.54
CA LEU A 11 -4.48 -6.44 0.26
C LEU A 11 -4.30 -4.94 0.39
N VAL A 12 -3.60 -4.32 -0.55
CA VAL A 12 -3.47 -2.86 -0.60
C VAL A 12 -4.22 -2.37 -1.84
N VAL A 13 -5.18 -1.48 -1.63
CA VAL A 13 -6.13 -1.08 -2.67
C VAL A 13 -6.27 0.43 -2.65
N ASP A 14 -6.21 1.07 -3.81
CA ASP A 14 -6.57 2.47 -3.92
C ASP A 14 -8.08 2.63 -3.72
N SER A 15 -8.52 3.71 -3.07
CA SER A 15 -9.93 3.91 -2.81
C SER A 15 -10.37 5.35 -2.99
N GLY A 16 -11.03 5.61 -4.12
CA GLY A 16 -11.74 6.87 -4.36
C GLY A 16 -13.10 6.89 -3.68
N THR A 17 -14.01 5.99 -4.04
CA THR A 17 -15.39 5.98 -3.54
C THR A 17 -15.65 5.00 -2.41
N GLY A 18 -14.66 4.20 -2.01
CA GLY A 18 -14.79 3.21 -0.95
C GLY A 18 -15.49 1.90 -1.32
N ILE A 19 -16.15 1.83 -2.49
CA ILE A 19 -16.93 0.66 -2.91
C ILE A 19 -16.06 -0.60 -3.03
N THR A 20 -14.94 -0.51 -3.73
CA THR A 20 -14.03 -1.65 -3.95
C THR A 20 -13.49 -2.18 -2.62
N ALA A 21 -12.96 -1.30 -1.78
CA ALA A 21 -12.42 -1.69 -0.47
C ALA A 21 -13.50 -2.30 0.43
N THR A 22 -14.70 -1.70 0.47
CA THR A 22 -15.84 -2.20 1.27
C THR A 22 -16.30 -3.57 0.78
N GLY A 23 -16.45 -3.75 -0.53
CA GLY A 23 -16.82 -5.03 -1.13
C GLY A 23 -15.80 -6.14 -0.85
N LEU A 24 -14.51 -5.82 -0.89
CA LEU A 24 -13.44 -6.75 -0.50
C LEU A 24 -13.54 -7.11 0.99
N GLY A 25 -13.71 -6.12 1.87
CA GLY A 25 -13.87 -6.37 3.30
C GLY A 25 -15.10 -7.23 3.62
N LEU A 26 -16.23 -6.99 2.95
CA LEU A 26 -17.44 -7.81 3.03
C LEU A 26 -17.15 -9.25 2.60
N GLY A 27 -16.53 -9.45 1.43
CA GLY A 27 -16.17 -10.77 0.93
C GLY A 27 -15.25 -11.53 1.87
N ILE A 28 -14.20 -10.86 2.39
CA ILE A 28 -13.29 -11.44 3.39
C ILE A 28 -14.05 -11.86 4.65
N LYS A 29 -14.92 -11.00 5.17
CA LYS A 29 -15.70 -11.28 6.38
C LYS A 29 -16.67 -12.44 6.19
N LEU A 30 -17.45 -12.42 5.12
CA LEU A 30 -18.47 -13.44 4.82
C LEU A 30 -17.85 -14.81 4.53
N LEU A 31 -16.68 -14.83 3.90
CA LEU A 31 -15.94 -16.06 3.61
C LEU A 31 -14.98 -16.47 4.75
N GLN A 32 -14.94 -15.70 5.85
CA GLN A 32 -14.06 -15.93 7.01
C GLN A 32 -12.59 -16.09 6.62
N LEU A 33 -12.12 -15.27 5.67
CA LEU A 33 -10.73 -15.30 5.23
C LEU A 33 -9.84 -14.59 6.27
N PRO A 34 -8.61 -15.07 6.52
CA PRO A 34 -7.66 -14.44 7.43
C PRO A 34 -6.97 -13.24 6.77
N TRP A 35 -7.68 -12.49 5.94
CA TRP A 35 -7.15 -11.41 5.12
C TRP A 35 -7.53 -10.05 5.71
N SER A 36 -6.78 -9.01 5.34
CA SER A 36 -7.10 -7.63 5.66
C SER A 36 -6.93 -6.73 4.43
N VAL A 37 -7.57 -5.58 4.44
CA VAL A 37 -7.47 -4.56 3.38
C VAL A 37 -6.85 -3.30 3.98
N THR A 38 -5.79 -2.78 3.37
CA THR A 38 -5.32 -1.41 3.57
C THR A 38 -5.83 -0.58 2.38
N ALA A 39 -6.83 0.26 2.64
CA ALA A 39 -7.48 1.10 1.65
C ALA A 39 -6.86 2.49 1.63
N VAL A 40 -6.16 2.83 0.55
CA VAL A 40 -5.47 4.11 0.38
C VAL A 40 -6.46 5.16 -0.15
N SER A 41 -6.94 6.00 0.75
CA SER A 41 -7.92 7.04 0.45
C SER A 41 -7.35 8.11 -0.47
N LEU A 42 -8.06 8.45 -1.56
CA LEU A 42 -7.58 9.41 -2.55
C LEU A 42 -7.78 10.87 -2.16
N VAL A 43 -8.88 11.18 -1.47
CA VAL A 43 -9.32 12.56 -1.19
C VAL A 43 -9.81 12.70 0.25
N GLU A 44 -10.48 11.67 0.75
CA GLU A 44 -11.19 11.66 2.01
C GLU A 44 -10.25 11.41 3.20
N THR A 45 -10.62 11.94 4.37
CA THR A 45 -9.98 11.53 5.62
C THR A 45 -10.43 10.13 6.02
N PRO A 46 -9.65 9.37 6.81
CA PRO A 46 -10.06 8.04 7.27
C PRO A 46 -11.45 8.02 7.93
N GLU A 47 -11.82 9.07 8.66
CA GLU A 47 -13.13 9.19 9.31
C GLU A 47 -14.27 9.33 8.30
N GLN A 48 -14.04 10.03 7.20
CA GLN A 48 -15.01 10.15 6.10
C GLN A 48 -15.14 8.81 5.37
N CYS A 49 -14.04 8.12 5.13
CA CYS A 49 -14.06 6.78 4.53
C CYS A 49 -14.86 5.78 5.40
N LEU A 50 -14.68 5.82 6.72
CA LEU A 50 -15.45 4.98 7.65
C LEU A 50 -16.95 5.23 7.55
N LYS A 51 -17.39 6.49 7.42
CA LYS A 51 -18.81 6.80 7.20
C LYS A 51 -19.34 6.21 5.90
N VAL A 52 -18.56 6.30 4.83
CA VAL A 52 -18.89 5.70 3.53
C VAL A 52 -18.95 4.17 3.63
N GLN A 53 -17.99 3.54 4.32
CA GLN A 53 -18.00 2.11 4.58
C GLN A 53 -19.27 1.66 5.32
N HIS A 54 -19.64 2.36 6.40
CA HIS A 54 -20.86 2.04 7.16
C HIS A 54 -22.10 2.11 6.28
N TRP A 55 -22.25 3.20 5.51
CA TRP A 55 -23.38 3.36 4.60
C TRP A 55 -23.44 2.25 3.54
N LEU A 56 -22.31 1.94 2.89
CA LEU A 56 -22.23 0.87 1.89
C LEU A 56 -22.52 -0.52 2.48
N THR A 57 -22.02 -0.77 3.68
CA THR A 57 -22.24 -2.03 4.41
C THR A 57 -23.72 -2.20 4.75
N GLN A 58 -24.35 -1.13 5.24
CA GLN A 58 -25.78 -1.13 5.53
C GLN A 58 -26.61 -1.34 4.26
N ALA A 59 -26.30 -0.63 3.18
CA ALA A 59 -27.00 -0.79 1.90
C ALA A 59 -26.89 -2.24 1.37
N PHE A 60 -25.71 -2.86 1.49
CA PHE A 60 -25.53 -4.26 1.16
C PHE A 60 -26.38 -5.18 2.05
N ALA A 61 -26.40 -4.93 3.37
CA ALA A 61 -27.15 -5.74 4.31
C ALA A 61 -28.67 -5.66 4.07
N ASP A 62 -29.19 -4.46 3.83
CA ASP A 62 -30.61 -4.22 3.54
C ASP A 62 -31.05 -4.96 2.27
N GLN A 63 -30.16 -5.05 1.27
CA GLN A 63 -30.46 -5.70 0.00
C GLN A 63 -30.31 -7.22 0.05
N HIS A 64 -29.38 -7.75 0.85
CA HIS A 64 -28.94 -9.14 0.71
C HIS A 64 -29.08 -10.02 1.97
N CYS A 65 -29.30 -9.43 3.15
CA CYS A 65 -29.19 -10.18 4.40
C CYS A 65 -30.51 -10.49 5.12
N GLU A 66 -31.68 -10.01 4.66
CA GLU A 66 -32.99 -10.21 5.34
C GLU A 66 -32.94 -10.03 6.88
N GLY A 67 -32.08 -9.12 7.38
CA GLY A 67 -31.90 -8.86 8.82
C GLY A 67 -30.89 -9.77 9.56
N VAL A 68 -30.20 -10.69 8.89
CA VAL A 68 -29.24 -11.65 9.47
C VAL A 68 -27.79 -11.34 9.09
N CYS A 69 -27.35 -10.09 9.29
CA CYS A 69 -25.95 -9.71 9.09
C CYS A 69 -25.33 -9.14 10.36
N GLN A 70 -25.37 -9.96 11.43
CA GLN A 70 -24.62 -9.66 12.65
C GLN A 70 -23.12 -9.67 12.37
N GLY A 71 -22.44 -8.58 12.74
CA GLY A 71 -20.97 -8.49 12.69
C GLY A 71 -20.37 -7.97 11.37
N LEU A 72 -21.18 -7.46 10.43
CA LEU A 72 -20.66 -6.76 9.23
C LEU A 72 -20.20 -5.33 9.52
N GLU A 73 -20.51 -4.77 10.68
CA GLU A 73 -20.10 -3.41 11.07
C GLU A 73 -18.58 -3.27 11.16
N GLU A 74 -17.88 -4.36 11.52
CA GLU A 74 -16.43 -4.42 11.64
C GLU A 74 -15.85 -5.24 10.49
N LEU A 75 -15.63 -4.55 9.36
CA LEU A 75 -14.89 -5.08 8.23
C LEU A 75 -13.38 -4.98 8.49
N PRO A 76 -12.56 -5.93 8.01
CA PRO A 76 -11.11 -5.93 8.20
C PRO A 76 -10.43 -4.94 7.23
N ILE A 77 -10.83 -3.67 7.29
CA ILE A 77 -10.36 -2.58 6.43
C ILE A 77 -9.68 -1.52 7.30
N GLU A 78 -8.45 -1.21 6.97
CA GLU A 78 -7.70 -0.07 7.49
C GLU A 78 -7.70 1.05 6.43
N TRP A 79 -8.31 2.19 6.77
CA TRP A 79 -8.30 3.37 5.91
C TRP A 79 -7.06 4.21 6.19
N VAL A 80 -6.22 4.39 5.19
CA VAL A 80 -4.99 5.18 5.31
C VAL A 80 -4.99 6.33 4.31
N PRO A 81 -4.45 7.51 4.67
CA PRO A 81 -4.21 8.56 3.70
C PRO A 81 -3.12 8.13 2.71
N ARG A 82 -3.05 8.80 1.54
CA ARG A 82 -1.88 8.68 0.66
C ARG A 82 -0.62 9.16 1.39
N LEU A 83 0.48 8.44 1.18
CA LEU A 83 1.82 8.91 1.58
C LEU A 83 2.18 10.26 0.97
N GLN A 84 1.69 10.54 -0.24
CA GLN A 84 1.81 11.84 -0.90
C GLN A 84 0.42 12.42 -1.19
N PRO A 85 -0.10 13.28 -0.29
CA PRO A 85 -1.40 13.91 -0.47
C PRO A 85 -1.44 14.79 -1.72
N ARG A 86 -2.53 14.70 -2.49
CA ARG A 86 -2.77 15.53 -3.67
C ARG A 86 -4.25 15.64 -4.00
N ARG A 87 -4.62 16.66 -4.77
CA ARG A 87 -5.97 16.78 -5.32
C ARG A 87 -6.21 15.68 -6.36
N PHE A 88 -7.45 15.22 -6.42
CA PHE A 88 -7.87 14.26 -7.43
C PHE A 88 -7.56 14.76 -8.86
N GLY A 89 -7.08 13.86 -9.72
CA GLY A 89 -6.69 14.18 -11.10
C GLY A 89 -5.37 14.97 -11.25
N LYS A 90 -4.78 15.47 -10.17
CA LYS A 90 -3.47 16.12 -10.22
C LYS A 90 -2.38 15.06 -10.24
N VAL A 91 -1.47 15.16 -11.20
CA VAL A 91 -0.19 14.44 -11.22
C VAL A 91 0.88 15.33 -10.60
N LEU A 92 1.61 14.81 -9.63
CA LEU A 92 2.75 15.48 -9.00
C LEU A 92 4.02 15.32 -9.84
N GLU A 93 4.99 16.20 -9.61
CA GLU A 93 6.30 16.09 -10.25
C GLU A 93 6.97 14.76 -9.85
N GLY A 94 7.60 14.11 -10.83
CA GLY A 94 8.26 12.81 -10.62
C GLY A 94 7.34 11.58 -10.71
N GLU A 95 6.01 11.71 -10.58
CA GLU A 95 5.10 10.54 -10.59
C GLU A 95 5.10 9.80 -11.94
N ILE A 96 5.21 10.51 -13.06
CA ILE A 96 5.35 9.87 -14.38
C ILE A 96 6.65 9.08 -14.48
N ALA A 97 7.74 9.60 -13.90
CA ALA A 97 9.01 8.89 -13.87
C ALA A 97 8.91 7.65 -12.96
N ALA A 98 8.26 7.77 -11.80
CA ALA A 98 8.00 6.64 -10.91
C ALA A 98 7.16 5.55 -11.58
N CYS A 99 6.08 5.91 -12.28
CA CYS A 99 5.28 4.95 -13.07
C CYS A 99 6.12 4.21 -14.11
N ARG A 100 7.01 4.92 -14.83
CA ARG A 100 7.93 4.29 -15.80
C ARG A 100 8.92 3.35 -15.12
N GLN A 101 9.45 3.74 -13.97
CA GLN A 101 10.38 2.92 -13.20
C GLN A 101 9.71 1.62 -12.74
N VAL A 102 8.49 1.69 -12.19
CA VAL A 102 7.69 0.50 -11.85
C VAL A 102 7.52 -0.39 -13.08
N ALA A 103 7.07 0.16 -14.21
CA ALA A 103 6.90 -0.60 -15.44
C ALA A 103 8.19 -1.27 -15.94
N GLN A 104 9.34 -0.60 -15.82
CA GLN A 104 10.63 -1.14 -16.23
C GLN A 104 11.13 -2.25 -15.31
N GLN A 105 10.89 -2.13 -14.00
CA GLN A 105 11.37 -3.08 -12.99
C GLN A 105 10.50 -4.34 -12.94
N CYS A 106 9.17 -4.19 -12.92
CA CYS A 106 8.27 -5.32 -12.69
C CYS A 106 7.43 -5.71 -13.91
N GLY A 107 7.51 -4.95 -15.02
CA GLY A 107 6.68 -5.19 -16.21
C GLY A 107 5.20 -4.83 -16.05
N ILE A 108 4.83 -4.10 -14.98
CA ILE A 108 3.44 -3.74 -14.66
C ILE A 108 3.24 -2.24 -14.89
N LEU A 109 2.21 -1.89 -15.66
CA LEU A 109 1.80 -0.49 -15.83
C LEU A 109 0.94 -0.06 -14.64
N VAL A 110 1.33 1.06 -14.03
CA VAL A 110 0.55 1.74 -12.99
C VAL A 110 0.25 3.16 -13.45
N ASP A 111 -0.95 3.65 -13.16
CA ASP A 111 -1.32 5.04 -13.41
C ASP A 111 -0.91 5.92 -12.21
N PRO A 112 -0.61 7.21 -12.46
CA PRO A 112 -0.19 8.11 -11.38
C PRO A 112 -1.35 8.50 -10.48
N ILE A 113 -2.62 8.39 -10.91
CA ILE A 113 -3.80 8.92 -10.20
C ILE A 113 -4.32 7.94 -9.14
N TYR A 114 -4.32 6.65 -9.40
CA TYR A 114 -4.88 5.61 -8.55
C TYR A 114 -3.79 4.62 -8.10
N ASN A 115 -3.26 3.85 -9.04
CA ASN A 115 -2.46 2.66 -8.75
C ASN A 115 -1.12 2.99 -8.10
N LEU A 116 -0.47 4.09 -8.49
CA LEU A 116 0.82 4.48 -7.93
C LEU A 116 0.77 4.72 -6.42
N ALA A 117 -0.36 5.23 -5.90
CA ALA A 117 -0.50 5.49 -4.47
C ALA A 117 -0.63 4.18 -3.66
N ALA A 118 -1.43 3.22 -4.16
CA ALA A 118 -1.52 1.90 -3.57
C ALA A 118 -0.19 1.14 -3.66
N TRP A 119 0.51 1.24 -4.79
CA TRP A 119 1.84 0.66 -4.97
C TRP A 119 2.85 1.20 -3.95
N ALA A 120 2.90 2.52 -3.78
CA ALA A 120 3.75 3.19 -2.79
C ALA A 120 3.47 2.69 -1.37
N GLN A 121 2.19 2.57 -1.01
CA GLN A 121 1.78 2.06 0.30
C GLN A 121 2.15 0.58 0.49
N ALA A 122 1.99 -0.25 -0.54
CA ALA A 122 2.35 -1.66 -0.50
C ALA A 122 3.85 -1.85 -0.24
N LEU A 123 4.70 -1.08 -0.95
CA LEU A 123 6.15 -1.06 -0.70
C LEU A 123 6.46 -0.61 0.73
N HIS A 124 5.85 0.48 1.19
CA HIS A 124 6.06 0.99 2.55
C HIS A 124 5.76 -0.06 3.63
N LEU A 125 4.64 -0.79 3.49
CA LEU A 125 4.25 -1.86 4.40
C LEU A 125 5.22 -3.06 4.33
N ALA A 126 5.66 -3.44 3.14
CA ALA A 126 6.65 -4.50 2.96
C ALA A 126 7.96 -4.15 3.68
N CYS A 127 8.48 -2.93 3.48
CA CYS A 127 9.68 -2.42 4.14
C CYS A 127 9.57 -2.47 5.68
N GLN A 128 8.42 -2.07 6.23
CA GLN A 128 8.18 -2.11 7.69
C GLN A 128 8.18 -3.53 8.24
N SER A 129 7.59 -4.48 7.51
CA SER A 129 7.53 -5.87 7.95
C SER A 129 8.88 -6.57 8.00
N HIS A 130 9.82 -6.17 7.12
CA HIS A 130 11.20 -6.66 7.15
C HIS A 130 12.00 -6.08 8.32
N ALA A 131 11.79 -4.80 8.67
CA ALA A 131 12.48 -4.16 9.79
C ALA A 131 12.09 -4.73 11.17
N THR A 132 10.90 -5.31 11.32
CA THR A 132 10.47 -5.92 12.60
C THR A 132 10.89 -7.38 12.76
N ALA A 133 11.51 -7.98 11.74
CA ALA A 133 12.02 -9.35 11.78
C ALA A 133 13.50 -9.43 12.20
N ASP A 134 14.23 -8.32 12.16
CA ASP A 134 15.67 -8.22 12.48
C ASP A 134 15.94 -7.67 13.90
N GLU A 135 15.34 -8.28 14.92
CA GLU A 135 15.90 -8.24 16.28
C GLU A 135 16.04 -9.67 16.79
N PRO A 136 17.29 -10.14 16.92
CA PRO A 136 17.83 -10.21 18.28
C PRO A 136 19.29 -9.78 18.38
N GLY A 137 19.57 -8.85 19.30
CA GLY A 137 20.80 -8.87 20.11
C GLY A 137 22.11 -8.50 19.40
N MET A 138 22.44 -7.21 19.42
CA MET A 138 23.76 -6.63 19.71
C MET A 138 25.02 -7.35 19.17
N THR A 139 25.72 -6.71 18.21
CA THR A 139 27.14 -6.32 18.35
C THR A 139 27.58 -5.34 17.26
N GLU A 140 28.32 -4.30 17.66
CA GLU A 140 29.09 -3.43 16.76
C GLU A 140 30.06 -4.25 15.92
N ALA A 141 30.01 -4.08 14.60
CA ALA A 141 31.14 -3.95 13.67
C ALA A 141 30.67 -4.28 12.25
N GLY A 142 30.60 -3.27 11.37
CA GLY A 142 30.24 -3.51 9.97
C GLY A 142 29.83 -2.26 9.23
N LEU A 143 30.76 -1.32 9.11
CA LEU A 143 30.66 -0.18 8.21
C LEU A 143 30.44 -0.69 6.77
N ILE A 144 29.26 -0.48 6.18
CA ILE A 144 29.14 -0.36 4.73
C ILE A 144 28.60 1.03 4.44
N THR A 145 29.51 1.84 3.93
CA THR A 145 29.34 3.23 3.54
C THR A 145 28.20 3.35 2.54
N ALA A 146 27.12 4.05 2.93
CA ALA A 146 26.10 4.49 2.00
C ALA A 146 26.72 5.52 1.05
N THR A 147 27.04 5.12 -0.18
CA THR A 147 27.36 6.07 -1.24
C THR A 147 26.08 6.83 -1.61
N SER A 148 26.00 8.07 -1.15
CA SER A 148 24.99 9.04 -1.55
C SER A 148 25.10 9.35 -3.04
N PHE A 149 24.01 9.19 -3.79
CA PHE A 149 23.83 9.91 -5.04
C PHE A 149 22.85 11.05 -4.80
N ALA A 150 23.39 12.24 -4.55
CA ALA A 150 22.63 13.48 -4.60
C ALA A 150 22.53 13.94 -6.06
N PRO A 151 21.36 14.39 -6.55
CA PRO A 151 21.29 15.09 -7.81
C PRO A 151 21.91 16.48 -7.66
N THR A 152 22.99 16.72 -8.41
CA THR A 152 23.56 18.04 -8.62
C THR A 152 22.60 18.90 -9.44
N SER A 153 21.91 19.82 -8.78
CA SER A 153 21.72 21.19 -9.27
C SER A 153 21.27 22.07 -8.10
N ALA A 154 22.13 23.02 -7.74
CA ALA A 154 21.92 23.95 -6.64
C ALA A 154 20.68 24.83 -6.89
N VAL A 155 19.72 24.76 -5.97
CA VAL A 155 18.79 25.85 -5.67
C VAL A 155 18.72 25.93 -4.14
N GLU A 156 19.04 27.09 -3.59
CA GLU A 156 19.04 27.33 -2.14
C GLU A 156 17.66 27.04 -1.52
N PRO A 157 17.61 26.54 -0.27
CA PRO A 157 16.36 26.18 0.36
C PRO A 157 15.60 27.45 0.81
N VAL A 158 14.41 27.65 0.26
CA VAL A 158 13.41 28.52 0.89
C VAL A 158 12.89 27.80 2.13
N ALA A 159 13.00 28.49 3.27
CA ALA A 159 12.66 27.97 4.58
C ALA A 159 11.21 27.48 4.66
N GLY A 160 11.05 26.24 5.12
CA GLY A 160 9.80 25.70 5.64
C GLY A 160 9.07 24.73 4.71
N LYS A 161 9.38 23.43 4.83
CA LYS A 161 8.41 22.33 5.03
C LYS A 161 9.10 20.95 4.98
N GLN A 162 8.48 20.00 5.66
CA GLN A 162 8.91 18.64 5.98
C GLN A 162 9.62 17.90 4.83
N SER A 163 10.88 17.49 5.08
CA SER A 163 11.79 16.88 4.09
C SER A 163 12.39 15.53 4.56
N TRP A 164 11.87 14.90 5.61
CA TRP A 164 12.50 13.69 6.17
C TRP A 164 11.83 12.37 5.75
N GLU A 165 10.58 12.37 5.28
CA GLU A 165 9.86 11.13 4.88
C GLU A 165 10.13 10.71 3.43
N SER A 166 10.42 11.68 2.55
CA SER A 166 10.71 11.45 1.13
C SER A 166 12.04 10.71 0.91
N GLU A 167 13.07 10.95 1.73
CA GLU A 167 14.36 10.24 1.61
C GLU A 167 14.26 8.76 1.99
N ARG A 168 13.45 8.39 3.00
CA ARG A 168 13.27 6.97 3.38
C ARG A 168 12.53 6.19 2.31
N TYR A 169 11.58 6.82 1.63
CA TYR A 169 10.83 6.23 0.53
C TYR A 169 11.75 5.80 -0.63
N TRP A 170 12.72 6.64 -1.01
CA TRP A 170 13.70 6.28 -2.05
C TRP A 170 14.79 5.32 -1.56
N LYS A 171 15.21 5.41 -0.29
CA LYS A 171 16.16 4.46 0.31
C LYS A 171 15.60 3.04 0.45
N CYS A 172 14.28 2.86 0.53
CA CYS A 172 13.70 1.51 0.49
C CYS A 172 13.58 0.93 -0.94
N GLN A 173 13.68 1.75 -1.98
CA GLN A 173 13.73 1.22 -3.35
C GLN A 173 15.07 0.56 -3.68
N SER A 174 16.16 0.90 -2.98
CA SER A 174 17.44 0.18 -3.13
C SER A 174 17.45 -1.21 -2.49
N SER A 175 16.43 -1.59 -1.70
CA SER A 175 16.21 -2.97 -1.25
C SER A 175 15.22 -3.74 -2.15
N ALA A 176 14.73 -3.14 -3.24
CA ALA A 176 13.82 -3.79 -4.18
C ALA A 176 14.50 -4.90 -5.00
N GLU A 177 15.83 -4.98 -5.01
CA GLU A 177 16.58 -6.13 -5.56
C GLU A 177 16.20 -7.43 -4.82
N THR A 178 15.92 -7.39 -3.52
CA THR A 178 15.51 -8.56 -2.73
C THR A 178 14.08 -9.02 -3.05
N LEU A 179 13.19 -8.10 -3.45
CA LEU A 179 11.82 -8.44 -3.88
C LEU A 179 11.79 -9.01 -5.31
N GLN A 180 12.69 -8.54 -6.18
CA GLN A 180 12.89 -9.10 -7.51
C GLN A 180 13.46 -10.53 -7.42
N GLU A 181 14.44 -10.75 -6.55
CA GLU A 181 15.01 -12.09 -6.29
C GLU A 181 13.97 -13.08 -5.74
N HIS A 182 13.09 -12.65 -4.83
CA HIS A 182 12.00 -13.48 -4.31
C HIS A 182 10.91 -13.74 -5.35
N ALA A 183 10.61 -12.76 -6.22
CA ALA A 183 9.66 -12.95 -7.33
C ALA A 183 10.21 -13.92 -8.39
N ASP A 184 11.51 -13.82 -8.70
CA ASP A 184 12.21 -14.73 -9.61
C ASP A 184 12.38 -16.14 -9.01
N GLU A 185 12.56 -16.28 -7.69
CA GLU A 185 12.51 -17.58 -7.02
C GLU A 185 11.12 -18.22 -7.10
N TYR A 186 10.06 -17.43 -6.93
CA TYR A 186 8.67 -17.90 -7.00
C TYR A 186 8.26 -18.29 -8.42
N LEU A 187 8.78 -17.58 -9.44
CA LEU A 187 8.52 -17.86 -10.85
C LEU A 187 9.50 -18.88 -11.46
N GLY A 188 10.68 -19.07 -10.87
CA GLY A 188 11.76 -19.93 -11.33
C GLY A 188 11.63 -21.42 -10.99
N ARG A 189 10.75 -21.82 -10.06
CA ARG A 189 10.49 -23.24 -9.71
C ARG A 189 9.52 -23.96 -10.67
N ARG A 190 9.23 -23.40 -11.84
CA ARG A 190 8.52 -24.10 -12.94
C ARG A 190 9.35 -24.12 -14.21
N ARG A 191 10.39 -24.93 -14.22
CA ARG A 191 10.87 -25.62 -15.43
C ARG A 191 11.17 -27.06 -15.10
#